data_AF-A0A1D3JBK0-F1
#
_entry.id   AF-A0A1D3JBK0-F1
#
_cell.length_a   1.000
_cell.length_b   1.000
_cell.length_c   1.000
_cell.angle_alpha   90.00
_cell.angle_beta   90.00
_cell.angle_gamma   90.00
#
_symmetry.space_group_name_H-M   'P 1'
#
loop_
_entity.id
_entity.type
_entity.pdbx_description
1 polymer ?
#
loop_
_entity_poly.entity_id
_entity_poly.type
_entity_poly.pdbx_seq_one_letter_code
_entity_poly.pdbx_strand_id
1 'polypeptide(L)'
;MSIKKKEFTLNMLADKVDFDYFIKIRKRSYFYQFYQELDKLYEKGKKSDMCKTHLFSDIDDPDVITFLIKVSGILKSLLNKEISVNNTDKLEDKQCIYLKYWIYDKLIDLDFDRYNVNMSFQFLKKYKKGCITFTSSREPCNFYKLTLKDIYDIKNLYDYSELLFNVDMKMYDKISEDSKYLNYFKKGLDLYKRSKMRCPTDTQNEYCYEFNEYERIHNKYKKELPFLSCQEKELSSLFKKDTTLTKESSQKGIHAKKNTKNNIPFRFFDNTPDVTIDYELRKLLVEVNFHNFIKKLLDNILDKVKLNSFYELLTKHNANFTSNSCVPANKYPIKEETLICNLFEKVKSILDKLDKTYAKSLNLSPDKTCNYLNYWLYDKLKNIDATPCDIEIFYFLWHQYVMDNKDIINKCNNEKSYGFSKKELGNKKKLFDFLEYYNEIKEKLKEDNNKNKKSYCYYIRSIFELYKYMVHNNSSQEYTEELRLFRKSFLGNKELHLLKNECPGLGFRV
;
A
#
# COMPACT_ATOMS: atom_id res chain seq x y z
N MET A 1 -9.77 19.05 -17.69
CA MET A 1 -9.05 20.01 -16.82
C MET A 1 -7.55 19.74 -17.01
N SER A 2 -6.87 20.57 -17.81
CA SER A 2 -5.44 20.39 -18.10
C SER A 2 -4.65 20.78 -16.85
N ILE A 3 -4.18 19.80 -16.10
CA ILE A 3 -3.12 20.00 -15.12
C ILE A 3 -1.99 20.73 -15.86
N LYS A 4 -1.55 21.90 -15.37
CA LYS A 4 -0.40 22.60 -15.97
C LYS A 4 0.80 21.68 -15.75
N LYS A 5 1.20 20.94 -16.79
CA LYS A 5 2.11 19.80 -16.68
C LYS A 5 3.52 20.17 -16.17
N LYS A 6 3.84 21.46 -16.12
CA LYS A 6 5.07 22.00 -15.51
C LYS A 6 5.11 21.83 -13.99
N GLU A 7 3.96 21.72 -13.32
CA GLU A 7 3.84 21.77 -11.84
C GLU A 7 4.43 20.58 -11.07
N PHE A 8 5.02 19.59 -11.75
CA PHE A 8 5.56 18.37 -11.16
C PHE A 8 6.98 18.03 -11.62
N THR A 9 7.76 18.99 -12.10
CA THR A 9 9.20 18.77 -12.27
C THR A 9 9.88 18.60 -10.92
N LEU A 10 11.02 17.92 -10.87
CA LEU A 10 11.67 17.56 -9.60
C LEU A 10 11.91 18.78 -8.69
N ASN A 11 12.25 19.93 -9.28
CA ASN A 11 12.46 21.18 -8.56
C ASN A 11 11.14 21.72 -7.95
N MET A 12 10.06 21.74 -8.72
CA MET A 12 8.74 22.18 -8.21
C MET A 12 8.17 21.21 -7.17
N LEU A 13 8.44 19.91 -7.32
CA LEU A 13 8.13 18.92 -6.29
C LEU A 13 8.91 19.22 -5.00
N ALA A 14 10.18 19.60 -5.10
CA ALA A 14 11.03 19.92 -3.95
C ALA A 14 10.62 21.22 -3.21
N ASP A 15 10.13 22.23 -3.92
CA ASP A 15 9.87 23.56 -3.36
C ASP A 15 8.52 23.73 -2.62
N LYS A 16 7.47 22.98 -2.98
CA LYS A 16 6.09 23.30 -2.56
C LYS A 16 5.62 22.64 -1.27
N VAL A 17 6.06 21.41 -1.00
CA VAL A 17 5.80 20.77 0.30
C VAL A 17 6.89 21.29 1.22
N ASP A 18 6.62 21.55 2.51
CA ASP A 18 7.65 21.84 3.51
C ASP A 18 8.49 20.56 3.75
N PHE A 19 9.28 20.30 2.71
CA PHE A 19 10.05 19.12 2.42
C PHE A 19 11.40 19.24 3.09
N ASP A 20 11.60 20.12 4.07
CA ASP A 20 12.92 20.30 4.69
C ASP A 20 13.44 18.98 5.30
N TYR A 21 12.54 18.12 5.80
CA TYR A 21 12.83 16.74 6.20
C TYR A 21 13.24 15.83 5.02
N PHE A 22 12.53 15.92 3.89
CA PHE A 22 12.83 15.15 2.68
C PHE A 22 14.09 15.64 2.01
N ILE A 23 14.31 16.94 1.89
CA ILE A 23 15.55 17.57 1.43
C ILE A 23 16.72 17.15 2.33
N LYS A 24 16.54 17.04 3.66
CA LYS A 24 17.62 16.59 4.56
C LYS A 24 17.98 15.11 4.38
N ILE A 25 16.99 14.24 4.14
CA ILE A 25 17.21 12.81 3.84
C ILE A 25 17.70 12.60 2.38
N ARG A 26 17.19 13.40 1.44
CA ARG A 26 17.35 13.25 -0.01
C ARG A 26 18.54 14.01 -0.58
N LYS A 27 18.99 15.12 0.02
CA LYS A 27 20.32 15.71 -0.26
C LYS A 27 21.43 14.70 -0.03
N ARG A 28 21.18 13.64 0.74
CA ARG A 28 22.10 12.50 0.93
C ARG A 28 21.85 11.33 -0.04
N SER A 29 20.72 11.32 -0.76
CA SER A 29 20.42 10.31 -1.76
C SER A 29 21.29 10.51 -3.00
N TYR A 30 21.82 9.41 -3.52
CA TYR A 30 22.61 9.39 -4.74
C TYR A 30 21.84 9.99 -5.94
N PHE A 31 20.54 9.70 -6.05
CA PHE A 31 19.66 10.22 -7.10
C PHE A 31 19.68 11.75 -7.18
N TYR A 32 19.43 12.43 -6.06
CA TYR A 32 19.27 13.88 -6.06
C TYR A 32 20.60 14.60 -6.26
N GLN A 33 21.68 14.11 -5.63
CA GLN A 33 23.02 14.67 -5.86
C GLN A 33 23.43 14.54 -7.34
N PHE A 34 23.17 13.38 -7.95
CA PHE A 34 23.43 13.18 -9.38
C PHE A 34 22.63 14.17 -10.24
N TYR A 35 21.34 14.34 -9.94
CA TYR A 35 20.48 15.31 -10.64
C TYR A 35 21.02 16.75 -10.56
N GLN A 36 21.51 17.16 -9.39
CA GLN A 36 22.12 18.49 -9.20
C GLN A 36 23.42 18.65 -9.99
N GLU A 37 24.24 17.60 -10.10
CA GLU A 37 25.44 17.64 -10.95
C GLU A 37 25.08 17.78 -12.44
N LEU A 38 24.03 17.11 -12.90
CA LEU A 38 23.52 17.28 -14.27
C LEU A 38 23.09 18.73 -14.54
N ASP A 39 22.37 19.36 -13.59
CA ASP A 39 21.99 20.77 -13.70
C ASP A 39 23.23 21.69 -13.75
N LYS A 40 24.23 21.47 -12.89
CA LYS A 40 25.49 22.24 -12.93
C LYS A 40 26.20 22.11 -14.27
N LEU A 41 26.25 20.92 -14.86
CA LEU A 41 26.85 20.68 -16.17
C LEU A 41 26.04 21.37 -17.29
N TYR A 42 24.71 21.35 -17.20
CA TYR A 42 23.84 21.99 -18.16
C TYR A 42 23.95 23.53 -18.15
N GLU A 43 24.11 24.14 -16.98
CA GLU A 43 24.32 25.59 -16.83
C GLU A 43 25.72 26.03 -17.25
N LYS A 44 26.75 25.24 -16.92
CA LYS A 44 28.14 25.50 -17.32
C LYS A 44 28.42 25.25 -18.80
N GLY A 45 27.52 24.56 -19.50
CA GLY A 45 27.67 24.17 -20.90
C GLY A 45 27.83 25.37 -21.83
N LYS A 46 29.08 25.81 -22.04
CA LYS A 46 29.46 26.61 -23.21
C LYS A 46 29.18 25.78 -24.47
N LYS A 47 28.96 26.45 -25.62
CA LYS A 47 28.97 25.80 -26.94
C LYS A 47 30.15 24.83 -26.96
N SER A 48 29.86 23.55 -26.97
CA SER A 48 30.88 22.53 -27.14
C SER A 48 31.51 22.82 -28.49
N ASP A 49 32.76 23.29 -28.50
CA ASP A 49 33.59 23.40 -29.72
C ASP A 49 33.75 22.03 -30.42
N MET A 50 33.20 20.94 -29.85
CA MET A 50 33.27 19.57 -30.35
C MET A 50 32.08 19.12 -31.20
N CYS A 51 30.89 19.74 -31.08
CA CYS A 51 29.73 19.28 -31.86
C CYS A 51 29.73 19.91 -33.26
N LYS A 52 30.08 19.12 -34.29
CA LYS A 52 30.07 19.58 -35.68
C LYS A 52 28.65 20.00 -36.10
N THR A 53 28.51 21.15 -36.74
CA THR A 53 27.23 21.75 -37.13
C THR A 53 26.37 20.84 -38.01
N HIS A 54 26.96 20.04 -38.89
CA HIS A 54 26.23 19.09 -39.75
C HIS A 54 25.50 17.98 -38.97
N LEU A 55 25.83 17.74 -37.69
CA LEU A 55 25.10 16.76 -36.86
C LEU A 55 23.66 17.20 -36.56
N PHE A 56 23.36 18.48 -36.77
CA PHE A 56 22.06 19.08 -36.54
C PHE A 56 21.39 19.53 -37.83
N SER A 57 21.86 19.10 -39.01
CA SER A 57 21.30 19.52 -40.31
C SER A 57 19.81 19.24 -40.47
N ASP A 58 19.31 18.24 -39.74
CA ASP A 58 17.92 17.80 -39.81
C ASP A 58 17.04 18.46 -38.74
N ILE A 59 17.58 19.41 -37.95
CA ILE A 59 16.91 20.08 -36.83
C ILE A 59 16.90 21.58 -37.11
N ASP A 60 15.70 22.13 -37.27
CA ASP A 60 15.52 23.55 -37.60
C ASP A 60 15.36 24.45 -36.36
N ASP A 61 14.96 23.88 -35.21
CA ASP A 61 14.67 24.62 -33.98
C ASP A 61 15.97 24.93 -33.18
N PRO A 62 16.36 26.22 -33.02
CA PRO A 62 17.58 26.60 -32.31
C PRO A 62 17.61 26.22 -30.83
N ASP A 63 16.45 26.17 -30.17
CA ASP A 63 16.35 25.79 -28.77
C ASP A 63 16.59 24.29 -28.60
N VAL A 64 16.08 23.47 -29.55
CA VAL A 64 16.37 22.03 -29.61
C VAL A 64 17.86 21.79 -29.85
N ILE A 65 18.49 22.50 -30.79
CA ILE A 65 19.93 22.41 -31.04
C ILE A 65 20.72 22.76 -29.77
N THR A 66 20.38 23.87 -29.12
CA THR A 66 21.05 24.33 -27.89
C THR A 66 20.92 23.30 -26.77
N PHE A 67 19.72 22.74 -26.59
CA PHE A 67 19.46 21.66 -25.65
C PHE A 67 20.34 20.44 -25.93
N LEU A 68 20.37 19.95 -27.18
CA LEU A 68 21.12 18.75 -27.57
C LEU A 68 22.64 18.92 -27.48
N ILE A 69 23.17 20.12 -27.74
CA ILE A 69 24.59 20.44 -27.53
C ILE A 69 24.95 20.28 -26.05
N LYS A 70 24.13 20.84 -25.15
CA LYS A 70 24.35 20.73 -23.70
C LYS A 70 24.22 19.29 -23.22
N VAL A 71 23.19 18.56 -23.67
CA VAL A 71 23.01 17.12 -23.35
C VAL A 71 24.18 16.28 -23.85
N SER A 72 24.73 16.59 -25.03
CA SER A 72 25.91 15.90 -25.57
C SER A 72 27.15 16.08 -24.69
N GLY A 73 27.32 17.27 -24.09
CA GLY A 73 28.36 17.50 -23.09
C GLY A 73 28.18 16.66 -21.83
N ILE A 74 26.94 16.50 -21.36
CA ILE A 74 26.61 15.65 -20.21
C ILE A 74 26.89 14.17 -20.53
N LEU A 75 26.47 13.69 -21.70
CA LEU A 75 26.74 12.32 -22.17
C LEU A 75 28.25 12.02 -22.20
N LYS A 76 29.05 12.98 -22.66
CA LYS A 76 30.51 12.91 -22.62
C LYS A 76 31.02 12.71 -21.20
N SER A 77 30.65 13.60 -20.29
CA SER A 77 31.12 13.55 -18.91
C SER A 77 30.67 12.27 -18.20
N LEU A 78 29.47 11.76 -18.51
CA LEU A 78 29.00 10.47 -18.00
C LEU A 78 29.86 9.29 -18.50
N LEU A 79 30.20 9.26 -19.78
CA LEU A 79 31.01 8.19 -20.40
C LEU A 79 32.48 8.22 -19.95
N ASN A 80 33.00 9.39 -19.62
CA ASN A 80 34.36 9.59 -19.12
C ASN A 80 34.48 9.43 -17.60
N LYS A 81 33.37 9.14 -16.89
CA LYS A 81 33.31 9.07 -15.42
C LYS A 81 33.72 10.38 -14.73
N GLU A 82 33.45 11.52 -15.37
CA GLU A 82 33.73 12.87 -14.84
C GLU A 82 32.66 13.33 -13.84
N ILE A 83 31.51 12.66 -13.79
CA ILE A 83 30.43 12.94 -12.84
C ILE A 83 30.73 12.22 -11.51
N SER A 84 31.29 12.95 -10.56
CA SER A 84 31.58 12.44 -9.21
C SER A 84 30.46 12.80 -8.23
N VAL A 85 29.88 11.80 -7.59
CA VAL A 85 28.86 11.92 -6.54
C VAL A 85 29.23 10.97 -5.40
N ASN A 86 29.10 11.40 -4.15
CA ASN A 86 29.43 10.56 -3.00
C ASN A 86 28.64 9.23 -3.04
N ASN A 87 29.31 8.09 -2.76
CA ASN A 87 28.81 6.70 -2.90
C ASN A 87 28.79 6.09 -4.33
N THR A 88 29.75 6.46 -5.18
CA THR A 88 29.84 6.09 -6.61
C THR A 88 29.80 4.60 -6.94
N ASP A 89 30.36 3.72 -6.12
CA ASP A 89 30.70 2.36 -6.58
C ASP A 89 29.53 1.37 -6.62
N LYS A 90 28.35 1.72 -6.07
CA LYS A 90 27.21 0.79 -5.96
C LYS A 90 26.05 1.04 -6.93
N LEU A 91 26.02 2.14 -7.68
CA LEU A 91 24.83 2.55 -8.47
C LEU A 91 25.13 2.99 -9.92
N GLU A 92 26.25 2.52 -10.51
CA GLU A 92 26.64 2.86 -11.89
C GLU A 92 25.53 2.58 -12.92
N ASP A 93 24.78 1.48 -12.76
CA ASP A 93 23.67 1.10 -13.63
C ASP A 93 22.47 2.07 -13.55
N LYS A 94 22.31 2.80 -12.43
CA LYS A 94 21.21 3.77 -12.27
C LYS A 94 21.48 5.11 -12.94
N GLN A 95 22.72 5.42 -13.30
CA GLN A 95 23.08 6.73 -13.85
C GLN A 95 22.38 7.01 -15.19
N CYS A 96 22.23 6.01 -16.06
CA CYS A 96 21.48 6.15 -17.30
C CYS A 96 19.98 6.39 -17.05
N ILE A 97 19.39 5.72 -16.07
CA ILE A 97 18.00 5.95 -15.67
C ILE A 97 17.82 7.40 -15.20
N TYR A 98 18.73 7.89 -14.35
CA TYR A 98 18.64 9.24 -13.80
C TYR A 98 18.89 10.31 -14.87
N LEU A 99 19.81 10.07 -15.80
CA LEU A 99 20.02 10.95 -16.95
C LEU A 99 18.76 11.03 -17.83
N LYS A 100 18.14 9.88 -18.15
CA LYS A 100 16.90 9.84 -18.93
C LYS A 100 15.78 10.59 -18.21
N TYR A 101 15.62 10.33 -16.92
CA TYR A 101 14.65 11.02 -16.09
C TYR A 101 14.86 12.54 -16.09
N TRP A 102 16.11 12.99 -15.95
CA TRP A 102 16.49 14.41 -16.01
C TRP A 102 16.21 15.02 -17.39
N ILE A 103 16.50 14.30 -18.48
CA ILE A 103 16.17 14.73 -19.84
C ILE A 103 14.66 14.94 -19.99
N TYR A 104 13.84 14.03 -19.45
CA TYR A 104 12.38 14.13 -19.50
C TYR A 104 11.86 15.39 -18.81
N ASP A 105 12.41 15.71 -17.63
CA ASP A 105 12.09 16.94 -16.91
C ASP A 105 12.50 18.19 -17.71
N LYS A 106 13.71 18.21 -18.30
CA LYS A 106 14.14 19.35 -19.13
C LYS A 106 13.28 19.55 -20.37
N LEU A 107 12.89 18.47 -21.06
CA LEU A 107 11.98 18.56 -22.20
C LEU A 107 10.63 19.18 -21.79
N ILE A 108 10.16 18.90 -20.57
CA ILE A 108 8.91 19.46 -20.02
C ILE A 108 9.10 20.92 -19.57
N ASP A 109 10.20 21.24 -18.89
CA ASP A 109 10.52 22.58 -18.40
C ASP A 109 10.69 23.58 -19.56
N LEU A 110 11.38 23.14 -20.63
CA LEU A 110 11.59 23.92 -21.85
C LEU A 110 10.33 24.04 -22.73
N ASP A 111 9.22 23.39 -22.35
CA ASP A 111 7.95 23.42 -23.08
C ASP A 111 8.03 22.89 -24.52
N PHE A 112 8.90 21.90 -24.76
CA PHE A 112 9.05 21.31 -26.08
C PHE A 112 7.78 20.58 -26.50
N ASP A 113 7.31 20.90 -27.70
CA ASP A 113 6.14 20.26 -28.28
C ASP A 113 6.45 18.82 -28.78
N ARG A 114 5.47 18.19 -29.43
CA ARG A 114 5.64 16.82 -29.93
C ARG A 114 6.73 16.71 -31.00
N TYR A 115 6.90 17.74 -31.83
CA TYR A 115 7.88 17.74 -32.91
C TYR A 115 9.30 17.88 -32.33
N ASN A 116 9.49 18.86 -31.44
CA ASN A 116 10.77 19.12 -30.78
C ASN A 116 11.25 17.92 -29.95
N VAL A 117 10.33 17.27 -29.25
CA VAL A 117 10.60 16.01 -28.54
C VAL A 117 11.02 14.90 -29.51
N ASN A 118 10.27 14.70 -30.59
CA ASN A 118 10.58 13.67 -31.58
C ASN A 118 11.98 13.85 -32.19
N MET A 119 12.34 15.09 -32.54
CA MET A 119 13.67 15.42 -33.06
C MET A 119 14.77 15.15 -32.03
N SER A 120 14.53 15.52 -30.77
CA SER A 120 15.47 15.27 -29.67
C SER A 120 15.77 13.77 -29.50
N PHE A 121 14.76 12.90 -29.51
CA PHE A 121 14.98 11.46 -29.39
C PHE A 121 15.61 10.82 -30.62
N GLN A 122 15.31 11.31 -31.83
CA GLN A 122 16.00 10.84 -33.04
C GLN A 122 17.50 11.10 -32.95
N PHE A 123 17.87 12.30 -32.51
CA PHE A 123 19.26 12.65 -32.26
C PHE A 123 19.89 11.75 -31.20
N LEU A 124 19.27 11.64 -30.00
CA LEU A 124 19.81 10.84 -28.89
C LEU A 124 19.96 9.36 -29.23
N LYS A 125 19.04 8.80 -30.03
CA LYS A 125 19.12 7.41 -30.50
C LYS A 125 20.29 7.18 -31.46
N LYS A 126 20.56 8.14 -32.35
CA LYS A 126 21.65 8.08 -33.34
C LYS A 126 23.01 8.36 -32.71
N TYR A 127 23.06 9.33 -31.80
CA TYR A 127 24.28 9.85 -31.18
C TYR A 127 24.34 9.55 -29.68
N LYS A 128 24.20 8.26 -29.31
CA LYS A 128 24.17 7.81 -27.90
C LYS A 128 25.42 8.18 -27.09
N LYS A 129 26.56 8.43 -27.76
CA LYS A 129 27.83 8.88 -27.16
C LYS A 129 28.00 10.40 -27.18
N GLY A 130 26.92 11.14 -27.46
CA GLY A 130 26.98 12.56 -27.78
C GLY A 130 27.71 12.79 -29.11
N CYS A 131 28.39 13.93 -29.23
CA CYS A 131 29.12 14.35 -30.43
C CYS A 131 30.55 13.78 -30.56
N ILE A 132 30.91 12.73 -29.81
CA ILE A 132 32.30 12.24 -29.69
C ILE A 132 32.59 11.09 -30.68
N THR A 133 33.82 11.02 -31.19
CA THR A 133 34.31 9.93 -32.08
C THR A 133 35.18 8.87 -31.40
N PHE A 134 35.63 9.07 -30.15
CA PHE A 134 36.57 8.19 -29.46
C PHE A 134 35.93 6.98 -28.74
N THR A 135 36.75 5.95 -28.50
CA THR A 135 36.46 4.70 -27.79
C THR A 135 36.41 4.90 -26.27
N SER A 136 35.24 5.27 -25.71
CA SER A 136 34.96 5.05 -24.28
C SER A 136 34.81 3.54 -24.01
N SER A 137 35.31 3.09 -22.86
CA SER A 137 35.13 1.71 -22.37
C SER A 137 33.76 1.45 -21.74
N ARG A 138 32.97 2.51 -21.48
CA ARG A 138 31.64 2.40 -20.89
C ARG A 138 30.56 2.32 -21.97
N GLU A 139 29.57 1.46 -21.75
CA GLU A 139 28.40 1.38 -22.62
C GLU A 139 27.56 2.65 -22.55
N PRO A 140 27.13 3.22 -23.69
CA PRO A 140 26.27 4.39 -23.70
C PRO A 140 24.84 4.05 -23.29
N CYS A 141 24.12 5.05 -22.76
CA CYS A 141 22.72 4.89 -22.40
C CYS A 141 21.85 4.59 -23.62
N ASN A 142 20.84 3.74 -23.44
CA ASN A 142 19.83 3.47 -24.46
C ASN A 142 18.70 4.49 -24.39
N PHE A 143 18.44 5.15 -25.52
CA PHE A 143 17.34 6.09 -25.69
C PHE A 143 16.29 5.50 -26.62
N TYR A 144 15.07 5.32 -26.11
CA TYR A 144 13.90 4.89 -26.88
C TYR A 144 13.07 6.09 -27.30
N LYS A 145 12.45 6.02 -28.47
CA LYS A 145 11.72 7.13 -29.08
C LYS A 145 10.33 7.26 -28.44
N LEU A 146 10.28 7.85 -27.25
CA LEU A 146 9.05 8.07 -26.50
C LEU A 146 8.22 9.21 -27.12
N THR A 147 6.89 9.07 -27.10
CA THR A 147 6.01 10.21 -27.39
C THR A 147 6.00 11.18 -26.20
N LEU A 148 5.63 12.45 -26.43
CA LEU A 148 5.47 13.40 -25.32
C LEU A 148 4.50 12.90 -24.24
N LYS A 149 3.48 12.12 -24.61
CA LYS A 149 2.58 11.48 -23.64
C LYS A 149 3.31 10.42 -22.81
N ASP A 150 4.09 9.57 -23.47
CA ASP A 150 4.88 8.53 -22.80
C ASP A 150 5.88 9.13 -21.82
N ILE A 151 6.52 10.25 -22.17
CA ILE A 151 7.41 10.99 -21.28
C ILE A 151 6.69 11.41 -20.00
N TYR A 152 5.49 11.99 -20.10
CA TYR A 152 4.71 12.35 -18.91
C TYR A 152 4.34 11.15 -18.06
N ASP A 153 3.98 10.03 -18.68
CA ASP A 153 3.58 8.83 -17.96
C ASP A 153 4.79 8.12 -17.30
N ILE A 154 5.92 8.00 -18.00
CA ILE A 154 7.16 7.42 -17.46
C ILE A 154 7.76 8.31 -16.37
N LYS A 155 7.77 9.63 -16.57
CA LYS A 155 8.19 10.59 -15.55
C LYS A 155 7.37 10.42 -14.27
N ASN A 156 6.03 10.41 -14.38
CA ASN A 156 5.16 10.28 -13.21
C ASN A 156 5.37 8.93 -12.49
N LEU A 157 5.63 7.86 -13.25
CA LEU A 157 6.00 6.56 -12.70
C LEU A 157 7.33 6.63 -11.94
N TYR A 158 8.37 7.25 -12.53
CA TYR A 158 9.68 7.45 -11.88
C TYR A 158 9.57 8.33 -10.64
N ASP A 159 8.69 9.35 -10.66
CA ASP A 159 8.42 10.15 -9.48
C ASP A 159 7.83 9.31 -8.35
N TYR A 160 6.84 8.47 -8.64
CA TYR A 160 6.31 7.57 -7.63
C TYR A 160 7.41 6.65 -7.05
N SER A 161 8.21 6.03 -7.92
CA SER A 161 9.18 5.03 -7.48
C SER A 161 10.44 5.61 -6.84
N GLU A 162 11.00 6.70 -7.34
CA GLU A 162 12.22 7.31 -6.80
C GLU A 162 11.94 8.33 -5.67
N LEU A 163 10.69 8.79 -5.52
CA LEU A 163 10.31 9.74 -4.46
C LEU A 163 9.57 9.10 -3.28
N LEU A 164 8.72 8.10 -3.52
CA LEU A 164 7.75 7.65 -2.52
C LEU A 164 7.91 6.18 -2.12
N PHE A 165 8.64 5.38 -2.89
CA PHE A 165 8.71 3.94 -2.69
C PHE A 165 9.49 3.49 -1.44
N ASN A 166 10.43 4.25 -0.90
CA ASN A 166 11.20 3.82 0.28
C ASN A 166 11.39 4.93 1.29
N VAL A 167 10.29 5.64 1.58
CA VAL A 167 10.27 6.75 2.53
C VAL A 167 9.46 6.39 3.78
N ASP A 168 9.69 7.16 4.83
CA ASP A 168 8.94 7.09 6.10
C ASP A 168 7.43 7.30 5.87
N MET A 169 6.58 6.56 6.58
CA MET A 169 5.12 6.67 6.49
C MET A 169 4.58 8.09 6.74
N LYS A 170 5.27 8.90 7.55
CA LYS A 170 4.91 10.32 7.76
C LYS A 170 4.90 11.13 6.45
N MET A 171 5.60 10.66 5.42
CA MET A 171 5.60 11.26 4.10
C MET A 171 4.25 11.09 3.38
N TYR A 172 3.58 9.96 3.61
CA TYR A 172 2.25 9.66 3.06
C TYR A 172 1.20 10.58 3.68
N ASP A 173 1.30 10.84 5.00
CA ASP A 173 0.47 11.83 5.68
C ASP A 173 0.61 13.22 5.05
N LYS A 174 1.85 13.70 4.84
CA LYS A 174 2.12 14.99 4.20
C LYS A 174 1.57 15.08 2.77
N ILE A 175 1.77 14.04 1.96
CA ILE A 175 1.21 13.99 0.59
C ILE A 175 -0.32 14.03 0.63
N SER A 176 -0.94 13.43 1.64
CA SER A 176 -2.39 13.42 1.79
C SER A 176 -3.00 14.80 2.07
N GLU A 177 -2.20 15.78 2.53
CA GLU A 177 -2.64 17.15 2.79
C GLU A 177 -2.92 17.94 1.50
N ASP A 178 -2.20 17.65 0.40
CA ASP A 178 -2.43 18.27 -0.91
C ASP A 178 -2.99 17.26 -1.91
N SER A 179 -4.29 17.34 -2.15
CA SER A 179 -5.03 16.45 -3.06
C SER A 179 -4.42 16.37 -4.47
N LYS A 180 -3.76 17.44 -4.94
CA LYS A 180 -3.13 17.47 -6.25
C LYS A 180 -1.89 16.56 -6.30
N TYR A 181 -1.08 16.58 -5.25
CA TYR A 181 0.10 15.71 -5.12
C TYR A 181 -0.30 14.27 -4.85
N LEU A 182 -1.29 14.06 -3.98
CA LEU A 182 -1.86 12.74 -3.74
C LEU A 182 -2.34 12.10 -5.05
N ASN A 183 -3.08 12.85 -5.88
CA ASN A 183 -3.54 12.36 -7.18
C ASN A 183 -2.38 12.10 -8.15
N TYR A 184 -1.33 12.92 -8.13
CA TYR A 184 -0.14 12.71 -8.96
C TYR A 184 0.58 11.40 -8.61
N PHE A 185 0.84 11.16 -7.33
CA PHE A 185 1.52 9.94 -6.89
C PHE A 185 0.63 8.69 -7.06
N LYS A 186 -0.68 8.78 -6.82
CA LYS A 186 -1.62 7.70 -7.14
C LYS A 186 -1.60 7.35 -8.63
N LYS A 187 -1.59 8.36 -9.50
CA LYS A 187 -1.46 8.14 -10.95
C LYS A 187 -0.13 7.44 -11.28
N GLY A 188 0.97 7.83 -10.65
CA GLY A 188 2.28 7.19 -10.81
C GLY A 188 2.27 5.70 -10.43
N LEU A 189 1.66 5.36 -9.29
CA LEU A 189 1.44 3.97 -8.87
C LEU A 189 0.58 3.18 -9.87
N ASP A 190 -0.53 3.76 -10.33
CA ASP A 190 -1.40 3.13 -11.34
C ASP A 190 -0.68 2.91 -12.67
N LEU A 191 0.18 3.85 -13.07
CA LEU A 191 1.03 3.71 -14.25
C LEU A 191 2.05 2.59 -14.06
N TYR A 192 2.69 2.49 -12.90
CA TYR A 192 3.61 1.40 -12.59
C TYR A 192 2.93 0.03 -12.70
N LYS A 193 1.77 -0.15 -12.05
CA LYS A 193 0.99 -1.40 -12.10
C LYS A 193 0.55 -1.76 -13.52
N ARG A 194 0.02 -0.79 -14.26
CA ARG A 194 -0.41 -1.02 -15.65
C ARG A 194 0.75 -1.32 -16.58
N SER A 195 1.92 -0.72 -16.35
CA SER A 195 3.11 -0.96 -17.16
C SER A 195 3.60 -2.39 -17.01
N LYS A 196 3.65 -2.93 -15.77
CA LYS A 196 3.94 -4.35 -15.53
C LYS A 196 3.00 -5.29 -16.28
N MET A 197 1.72 -4.95 -16.32
CA MET A 197 0.71 -5.77 -17.01
C MET A 197 0.81 -5.63 -18.54
N ARG A 198 1.09 -4.43 -19.04
CA ARG A 198 1.10 -4.11 -20.48
C ARG A 198 2.42 -4.47 -21.17
N CYS A 199 3.52 -4.55 -20.42
CA CYS A 199 4.86 -4.74 -20.95
C CYS A 199 5.45 -6.10 -20.51
N PRO A 200 4.89 -7.25 -20.94
CA PRO A 200 5.62 -8.50 -20.83
C PRO A 200 6.98 -8.39 -21.57
N THR A 201 7.93 -9.25 -21.18
CA THR A 201 9.31 -9.25 -21.69
C THR A 201 9.41 -9.30 -23.21
N ASP A 202 8.39 -9.87 -23.88
CA ASP A 202 8.39 -10.10 -25.32
C ASP A 202 7.69 -8.98 -26.12
N THR A 203 7.04 -8.02 -25.47
CA THR A 203 6.41 -6.86 -26.15
C THR A 203 7.38 -5.70 -26.33
N GLN A 204 7.51 -5.25 -27.58
CA GLN A 204 8.63 -4.44 -28.07
C GLN A 204 8.20 -3.07 -28.60
N ASN A 205 7.42 -2.31 -27.85
CA ASN A 205 7.27 -0.87 -28.15
C ASN A 205 8.24 -0.04 -27.31
N GLU A 206 8.52 1.19 -27.76
CA GLU A 206 9.50 2.09 -27.15
C GLU A 206 9.20 2.39 -25.68
N TYR A 207 7.91 2.52 -25.33
CA TYR A 207 7.47 2.69 -23.94
C TYR A 207 7.87 1.48 -23.08
N CYS A 208 7.56 0.28 -23.54
CA CYS A 208 7.87 -0.95 -22.81
C CYS A 208 9.36 -1.21 -22.70
N TYR A 209 10.17 -0.84 -23.71
CA TYR A 209 11.61 -0.93 -23.58
C TYR A 209 12.16 -0.02 -22.48
N GLU A 210 11.69 1.23 -22.40
CA GLU A 210 12.10 2.15 -21.34
C GLU A 210 11.66 1.64 -19.96
N PHE A 211 10.40 1.20 -19.83
CA PHE A 211 9.87 0.67 -18.57
C PHE A 211 10.59 -0.62 -18.13
N ASN A 212 10.83 -1.57 -19.04
CA ASN A 212 11.47 -2.85 -18.72
C ASN A 212 12.93 -2.66 -18.32
N GLU A 213 13.64 -1.73 -18.95
CA GLU A 213 15.01 -1.37 -18.55
C GLU A 213 15.01 -0.77 -17.13
N TYR A 214 14.10 0.17 -16.87
CA TYR A 214 13.90 0.74 -15.55
C TYR A 214 13.61 -0.33 -14.50
N GLU A 215 12.61 -1.18 -14.74
CA GLU A 215 12.17 -2.20 -13.81
C GLU A 215 13.31 -3.19 -13.51
N ARG A 216 14.05 -3.65 -14.52
CA ARG A 216 15.20 -4.56 -14.35
C ARG A 216 16.26 -3.96 -13.44
N ILE A 217 16.64 -2.70 -13.66
CA ILE A 217 17.65 -2.01 -12.85
C ILE A 217 17.11 -1.76 -11.44
N HIS A 218 15.88 -1.28 -11.32
CA HIS A 218 15.26 -1.01 -10.03
C HIS A 218 15.14 -2.29 -9.18
N ASN A 219 14.75 -3.41 -9.80
CA ASN A 219 14.66 -4.71 -9.14
C ASN A 219 16.02 -5.28 -8.71
N LYS A 220 17.14 -4.96 -9.37
CA LYS A 220 18.50 -5.35 -8.93
C LYS A 220 18.85 -4.82 -7.54
N TYR A 221 18.38 -3.61 -7.22
CA TYR A 221 18.68 -2.92 -5.96
C TYR A 221 17.61 -3.08 -4.90
N LYS A 222 16.49 -3.66 -5.29
CA LYS A 222 15.45 -4.12 -4.39
C LYS A 222 15.99 -5.35 -3.69
N LYS A 223 16.60 -5.15 -2.52
CA LYS A 223 16.95 -6.27 -1.63
C LYS A 223 15.73 -7.18 -1.56
N GLU A 224 15.89 -8.47 -1.82
CA GLU A 224 14.81 -9.45 -1.77
C GLU A 224 14.08 -9.34 -0.45
N LEU A 225 12.93 -8.70 -0.53
CA LEU A 225 12.08 -8.44 0.58
C LEU A 225 10.70 -8.41 -0.12
N PRO A 226 9.80 -9.39 0.12
CA PRO A 226 8.41 -9.42 -0.38
C PRO A 226 7.54 -8.19 -0.05
N PHE A 227 8.12 -7.14 0.52
CA PHE A 227 7.52 -6.07 1.31
C PHE A 227 7.07 -4.86 0.47
N LEU A 228 6.53 -5.14 -0.72
CA LEU A 228 6.05 -4.10 -1.63
C LEU A 228 4.57 -3.81 -1.48
N SER A 229 3.85 -4.67 -0.75
CA SER A 229 2.39 -4.68 -0.75
C SER A 229 1.84 -3.50 0.06
N CYS A 230 2.21 -3.42 1.33
CA CYS A 230 2.90 -2.27 1.86
C CYS A 230 2.43 -0.86 1.49
N GLN A 231 3.42 -0.12 1.00
CA GLN A 231 3.39 1.28 0.60
C GLN A 231 2.42 1.54 -0.55
N GLU A 232 2.28 0.59 -1.47
CA GLU A 232 1.29 0.67 -2.53
C GLU A 232 -0.13 0.70 -1.95
N LYS A 233 -0.41 -0.14 -0.96
CA LYS A 233 -1.68 -0.17 -0.24
C LYS A 233 -1.89 1.07 0.59
N GLU A 234 -0.86 1.54 1.29
CA GLU A 234 -0.90 2.79 2.06
C GLU A 234 -1.33 3.96 1.14
N LEU A 235 -0.59 4.19 0.05
CA LEU A 235 -0.91 5.25 -0.91
C LEU A 235 -2.34 5.13 -1.45
N SER A 236 -2.75 3.91 -1.80
CA SER A 236 -4.09 3.65 -2.35
C SER A 236 -5.19 3.99 -1.33
N SER A 237 -4.94 3.72 -0.05
CA SER A 237 -5.88 3.91 1.06
C SER A 237 -6.08 5.37 1.47
N LEU A 238 -5.10 6.24 1.21
CA LEU A 238 -5.20 7.65 1.55
C LEU A 238 -6.40 8.31 0.85
N PHE A 239 -7.34 8.83 1.61
CA PHE A 239 -8.55 9.45 1.07
C PHE A 239 -8.29 10.88 0.60
N LYS A 240 -9.12 11.34 -0.35
CA LYS A 240 -9.25 12.77 -0.63
C LYS A 240 -9.86 13.42 0.61
N LYS A 241 -9.14 14.33 1.26
CA LYS A 241 -9.75 15.20 2.28
C LYS A 241 -10.72 16.24 1.70
N ASP A 242 -10.82 16.35 0.37
CA ASP A 242 -11.79 17.21 -0.29
C ASP A 242 -12.57 16.51 -1.40
N THR A 243 -13.81 16.15 -1.09
CA THR A 243 -14.95 16.36 -2.00
C THR A 243 -16.19 16.61 -1.13
N THR A 244 -16.22 17.78 -0.50
CA THR A 244 -17.48 18.33 0.01
C THR A 244 -18.40 18.60 -1.18
N LEU A 245 -19.51 17.85 -1.20
CA LEU A 245 -20.84 18.34 -1.53
C LEU A 245 -20.95 19.27 -2.76
N THR A 246 -21.18 18.69 -3.93
CA THR A 246 -22.00 19.38 -4.93
C THR A 246 -22.71 18.38 -5.82
N LYS A 247 -24.05 18.43 -5.77
CA LYS A 247 -25.07 17.63 -6.48
C LYS A 247 -25.19 16.21 -5.89
N GLU A 248 -26.12 15.94 -4.99
CA GLU A 248 -27.56 16.19 -5.13
C GLU A 248 -28.19 16.72 -3.84
N SER A 249 -28.71 17.95 -3.91
CA SER A 249 -29.79 18.42 -3.04
C SER A 249 -31.01 18.68 -3.92
N SER A 250 -32.00 17.81 -3.76
CA SER A 250 -33.44 18.03 -3.94
C SER A 250 -34.06 16.85 -3.20
N GLN A 251 -34.47 16.95 -1.94
CA GLN A 251 -35.45 17.90 -1.43
C GLN A 251 -35.15 18.36 0.02
N LYS A 252 -35.47 19.64 0.25
CA LYS A 252 -35.72 20.39 1.50
C LYS A 252 -36.17 19.50 2.67
N GLY A 253 -35.85 19.74 3.95
CA GLY A 253 -35.28 20.85 4.72
C GLY A 253 -35.56 20.47 6.19
N ILE A 254 -34.73 20.84 7.17
CA ILE A 254 -34.98 21.98 8.06
C ILE A 254 -33.70 22.23 8.86
N HIS A 255 -33.38 23.51 8.99
CA HIS A 255 -32.25 24.11 9.68
C HIS A 255 -31.94 23.59 11.10
N ALA A 256 -30.66 23.50 11.44
CA ALA A 256 -30.18 23.89 12.76
C ALA A 256 -28.80 24.57 12.65
N LYS A 257 -28.80 25.87 12.99
CA LYS A 257 -27.62 26.73 13.14
C LYS A 257 -26.70 26.15 14.22
N LYS A 258 -25.38 26.20 13.99
CA LYS A 258 -24.37 26.10 15.04
C LYS A 258 -24.65 27.18 16.10
N ASN A 259 -24.90 26.75 17.33
CA ASN A 259 -24.63 27.56 18.51
C ASN A 259 -23.77 26.76 19.48
N THR A 260 -22.62 27.32 19.77
CA THR A 260 -21.68 26.98 20.83
C THR A 260 -22.32 27.08 22.21
N LYS A 261 -22.26 25.97 22.96
CA LYS A 261 -22.15 25.83 24.43
C LYS A 261 -22.94 24.61 24.86
N ASN A 262 -22.23 23.50 25.02
CA ASN A 262 -22.28 22.64 26.21
C ASN A 262 -21.11 21.67 26.13
N ASN A 263 -20.02 22.05 26.80
CA ASN A 263 -19.07 21.10 27.33
C ASN A 263 -19.82 20.24 28.34
N ILE A 264 -20.14 19.01 27.95
CA ILE A 264 -20.18 17.90 28.90
C ILE A 264 -19.15 16.90 28.39
N PRO A 265 -18.09 16.62 29.16
CA PRO A 265 -17.07 15.67 28.76
C PRO A 265 -17.71 14.29 28.79
N PHE A 266 -17.76 13.59 27.66
CA PHE A 266 -17.98 12.14 27.70
C PHE A 266 -16.70 11.50 28.23
N ARG A 267 -16.58 11.50 29.55
CA ARG A 267 -15.64 10.69 30.31
C ARG A 267 -15.96 9.21 30.05
N PHE A 268 -14.90 8.48 29.74
CA PHE A 268 -14.76 7.05 29.98
C PHE A 268 -15.35 6.65 31.33
N PHE A 269 -16.19 5.62 31.29
CA PHE A 269 -16.50 4.63 32.33
C PHE A 269 -17.08 3.42 31.55
N ASP A 270 -16.64 2.17 31.68
CA ASP A 270 -15.93 1.50 32.75
C ASP A 270 -15.10 0.30 32.25
N ASN A 271 -14.04 0.03 32.99
CA ASN A 271 -13.19 -1.15 32.96
C ASN A 271 -14.01 -2.45 33.15
N THR A 272 -14.43 -3.07 32.04
CA THR A 272 -14.79 -4.50 31.99
C THR A 272 -14.10 -5.13 30.79
N PRO A 273 -13.69 -6.41 30.85
CA PRO A 273 -12.79 -7.00 29.85
C PRO A 273 -13.49 -7.00 28.49
N ASP A 274 -12.92 -6.28 27.55
CA ASP A 274 -13.43 -6.08 26.19
C ASP A 274 -13.47 -7.43 25.45
N VAL A 275 -14.63 -8.07 25.48
CA VAL A 275 -14.93 -9.29 24.74
C VAL A 275 -15.22 -8.90 23.28
N THR A 276 -14.27 -9.27 22.43
CA THR A 276 -14.13 -8.99 21.01
C THR A 276 -15.24 -9.62 20.15
N ILE A 277 -16.44 -9.05 20.21
CA ILE A 277 -17.52 -9.28 19.24
C ILE A 277 -17.34 -8.27 18.10
N ASP A 278 -17.61 -8.68 16.86
CA ASP A 278 -17.49 -7.81 15.70
C ASP A 278 -18.14 -6.42 15.89
N TYR A 279 -17.37 -5.37 15.62
CA TYR A 279 -17.80 -3.98 15.77
C TYR A 279 -18.93 -3.58 14.81
N GLU A 280 -19.02 -4.13 13.58
CA GLU A 280 -20.17 -3.83 12.70
C GLU A 280 -21.42 -4.62 13.08
N LEU A 281 -21.26 -5.84 13.58
CA LEU A 281 -22.33 -6.55 14.29
C LEU A 281 -22.81 -5.73 15.49
N ARG A 282 -21.91 -5.02 16.18
CA ARG A 282 -22.27 -4.12 17.30
C ARG A 282 -22.88 -2.79 16.84
N LYS A 283 -22.43 -2.22 15.71
CA LYS A 283 -22.84 -0.91 15.18
C LYS A 283 -24.18 -0.95 14.43
N LEU A 284 -24.46 -2.01 13.68
CA LEU A 284 -25.78 -2.26 13.07
C LEU A 284 -26.92 -2.31 14.12
N LEU A 285 -26.58 -2.44 15.40
CA LEU A 285 -27.50 -2.57 16.52
C LEU A 285 -27.74 -1.26 17.29
N VAL A 286 -27.04 -0.18 16.93
CA VAL A 286 -27.19 1.14 17.58
C VAL A 286 -28.19 2.03 16.83
N GLU A 287 -28.43 1.82 15.53
CA GLU A 287 -29.45 2.56 14.76
C GLU A 287 -30.89 2.04 14.97
N VAL A 288 -31.07 0.93 15.70
CA VAL A 288 -32.38 0.40 16.06
C VAL A 288 -32.38 0.10 17.56
N ASN A 289 -33.23 0.78 18.34
CA ASN A 289 -33.39 0.64 19.79
C ASN A 289 -33.67 -0.82 20.24
N PHE A 290 -32.65 -1.68 20.32
CA PHE A 290 -32.76 -3.10 20.73
C PHE A 290 -31.54 -3.58 21.55
N HIS A 291 -30.86 -2.67 22.25
CA HIS A 291 -29.50 -2.89 22.75
C HIS A 291 -29.35 -3.94 23.87
N ASN A 292 -30.31 -4.06 24.79
CA ASN A 292 -30.20 -4.98 25.93
C ASN A 292 -30.53 -6.44 25.58
N PHE A 293 -31.34 -6.63 24.54
CA PHE A 293 -31.89 -7.94 24.19
C PHE A 293 -30.92 -8.76 23.34
N ILE A 294 -30.18 -8.11 22.43
CA ILE A 294 -29.18 -8.78 21.58
C ILE A 294 -27.91 -9.12 22.35
N LYS A 295 -27.55 -8.32 23.36
CA LYS A 295 -26.47 -8.64 24.31
C LYS A 295 -26.72 -9.99 25.01
N LYS A 296 -27.90 -10.15 25.62
CA LYS A 296 -28.32 -11.39 26.30
C LYS A 296 -28.35 -12.62 25.37
N LEU A 297 -28.65 -12.40 24.10
CA LEU A 297 -28.69 -13.46 23.08
C LEU A 297 -27.29 -13.88 22.62
N LEU A 298 -26.39 -12.91 22.45
CA LEU A 298 -24.98 -13.13 22.16
C LEU A 298 -24.31 -13.86 23.31
N ASP A 299 -24.55 -13.46 24.56
CA ASP A 299 -23.97 -14.08 25.75
C ASP A 299 -24.23 -15.61 25.78
N ASN A 300 -25.46 -16.03 25.49
CA ASN A 300 -25.84 -17.46 25.42
C ASN A 300 -25.18 -18.27 24.29
N ILE A 301 -24.77 -17.62 23.18
CA ILE A 301 -24.07 -18.27 22.06
C ILE A 301 -22.55 -18.28 22.33
N LEU A 302 -22.04 -17.17 22.87
CA LEU A 302 -20.61 -16.97 23.14
C LEU A 302 -20.09 -17.99 24.15
N ASP A 303 -20.88 -18.37 25.14
CA ASP A 303 -20.51 -19.37 26.15
C ASP A 303 -20.35 -20.79 25.56
N LYS A 304 -21.00 -21.08 24.43
CA LYS A 304 -20.95 -22.42 23.80
C LYS A 304 -19.82 -22.57 22.79
N VAL A 305 -19.33 -21.46 22.23
CA VAL A 305 -18.29 -21.48 21.22
C VAL A 305 -16.94 -21.18 21.85
N LYS A 306 -16.02 -22.16 21.79
CA LYS A 306 -14.67 -22.09 22.36
C LYS A 306 -13.85 -20.86 21.91
N LEU A 307 -14.22 -20.23 20.78
CA LEU A 307 -13.59 -19.01 20.27
C LEU A 307 -13.58 -17.90 21.33
N ASN A 308 -14.72 -17.65 21.98
CA ASN A 308 -14.84 -16.54 22.92
C ASN A 308 -13.96 -16.77 24.16
N SER A 309 -14.04 -17.97 24.74
CA SER A 309 -13.20 -18.36 25.86
C SER A 309 -11.71 -18.26 25.52
N PHE A 310 -11.31 -18.63 24.30
CA PHE A 310 -9.93 -18.51 23.85
C PHE A 310 -9.47 -17.04 23.77
N TYR A 311 -10.30 -16.16 23.20
CA TYR A 311 -10.01 -14.72 23.14
C TYR A 311 -9.91 -14.07 24.51
N GLU A 312 -10.74 -14.48 25.45
CA GLU A 312 -10.63 -14.03 26.84
C GLU A 312 -9.31 -14.46 27.48
N LEU A 313 -8.88 -15.71 27.27
CA LEU A 313 -7.61 -16.21 27.78
C LEU A 313 -6.43 -15.38 27.24
N LEU A 314 -6.42 -15.07 25.95
CA LEU A 314 -5.39 -14.24 25.33
C LEU A 314 -5.44 -12.78 25.83
N THR A 315 -6.64 -12.25 26.06
CA THR A 315 -6.84 -10.87 26.53
C THR A 315 -6.39 -10.71 27.97
N LYS A 316 -6.73 -11.68 28.84
CA LYS A 316 -6.32 -11.76 30.25
C LYS A 316 -4.83 -12.11 30.43
N HIS A 317 -4.11 -12.42 29.34
CA HIS A 317 -2.66 -12.60 29.41
C HIS A 317 -1.98 -11.28 29.76
N ASN A 318 -1.79 -11.09 31.07
CA ASN A 318 -1.11 -9.96 31.68
C ASN A 318 0.38 -10.23 31.64
N ALA A 319 1.02 -9.64 30.65
CA ALA A 319 2.46 -9.55 30.62
C ALA A 319 2.79 -8.12 30.16
N ASN A 320 3.38 -7.36 31.07
CA ASN A 320 3.76 -5.97 30.84
C ASN A 320 5.04 -5.98 30.02
N PHE A 321 4.89 -5.79 28.72
CA PHE A 321 6.03 -5.63 27.83
C PHE A 321 6.09 -4.19 27.34
N THR A 322 7.22 -3.55 27.59
CA THR A 322 7.54 -2.24 27.03
C THR A 322 8.78 -2.39 26.17
N SER A 323 8.60 -2.36 24.87
CA SER A 323 9.68 -2.31 23.89
C SER A 323 9.46 -1.10 23.00
N ASN A 324 10.36 -0.13 23.12
CA ASN A 324 10.28 1.10 22.33
C ASN A 324 10.87 0.92 20.92
N SER A 325 11.61 -0.16 20.69
CA SER A 325 12.32 -0.44 19.43
C SER A 325 12.54 -1.94 19.28
N CYS A 326 12.02 -2.50 18.20
CA CYS A 326 12.20 -3.90 17.81
C CYS A 326 12.42 -4.05 16.30
N VAL A 327 12.29 -2.95 15.54
CA VAL A 327 12.44 -2.95 14.08
C VAL A 327 13.93 -2.85 13.75
N PRO A 328 14.49 -3.77 12.95
CA PRO A 328 15.89 -3.70 12.56
C PRO A 328 16.21 -2.43 11.77
N ALA A 329 17.38 -1.84 12.00
CA ALA A 329 17.81 -0.57 11.36
C ALA A 329 17.89 -0.62 9.82
N ASN A 330 17.86 -1.81 9.22
CA ASN A 330 17.87 -2.00 7.76
C ASN A 330 16.47 -2.02 7.14
N LYS A 331 15.41 -1.78 7.93
CA LYS A 331 14.01 -1.74 7.49
C LYS A 331 13.54 -0.31 7.27
N TYR A 332 12.41 -0.19 6.57
CA TYR A 332 11.77 1.10 6.39
C TYR A 332 11.19 1.59 7.72
N PRO A 333 11.22 2.91 8.00
CA PRO A 333 10.56 3.48 9.17
C PRO A 333 9.04 3.26 9.10
N ILE A 334 8.43 3.01 10.25
CA ILE A 334 6.98 2.80 10.40
C ILE A 334 6.39 3.80 11.39
N LYS A 335 5.06 3.96 11.39
CA LYS A 335 4.38 5.04 12.12
C LYS A 335 4.23 4.71 13.61
N GLU A 336 3.82 3.50 13.93
CA GLU A 336 3.40 3.07 15.27
C GLU A 336 4.38 2.07 15.90
N GLU A 337 5.70 2.29 15.71
CA GLU A 337 6.75 1.33 16.11
C GLU A 337 6.60 0.84 17.56
N THR A 338 6.43 1.74 18.53
CA THR A 338 6.28 1.35 19.94
C THR A 338 5.07 0.46 20.19
N LEU A 339 3.92 0.76 19.57
CA LEU A 339 2.70 -0.06 19.72
C LEU A 339 2.84 -1.42 19.05
N ILE A 340 3.45 -1.47 17.86
CA ILE A 340 3.77 -2.70 17.15
C ILE A 340 4.73 -3.57 17.97
N CYS A 341 5.80 -2.99 18.51
CA CYS A 341 6.78 -3.71 19.32
C CYS A 341 6.18 -4.23 20.63
N ASN A 342 5.36 -3.43 21.31
CA ASN A 342 4.66 -3.88 22.52
C ASN A 342 3.71 -5.04 22.22
N LEU A 343 2.93 -4.96 21.13
CA LEU A 343 2.07 -6.06 20.69
C LEU A 343 2.89 -7.30 20.33
N PHE A 344 4.01 -7.12 19.65
CA PHE A 344 4.89 -8.22 19.25
C PHE A 344 5.48 -8.96 20.46
N GLU A 345 6.00 -8.26 21.47
CA GLU A 345 6.46 -8.90 22.71
C GLU A 345 5.34 -9.66 23.42
N LYS A 346 4.12 -9.10 23.47
CA LYS A 346 2.94 -9.80 24.00
C LYS A 346 2.68 -11.10 23.25
N VAL A 347 2.76 -11.06 21.93
CA VAL A 347 2.54 -12.23 21.08
C VAL A 347 3.62 -13.29 21.27
N LYS A 348 4.91 -12.93 21.39
CA LYS A 348 5.98 -13.90 21.71
C LYS A 348 5.64 -14.69 22.98
N SER A 349 5.27 -13.98 24.03
CA SER A 349 4.92 -14.61 25.30
C SER A 349 3.68 -15.51 25.21
N ILE A 350 2.72 -15.16 24.34
CA ILE A 350 1.57 -16.02 24.03
C ILE A 350 2.03 -17.30 23.30
N LEU A 351 2.92 -17.18 22.30
CA LEU A 351 3.43 -18.30 21.52
C LEU A 351 4.16 -19.34 22.39
N ASP A 352 4.90 -18.89 23.41
CA ASP A 352 5.58 -19.77 24.37
C ASP A 352 4.61 -20.66 25.17
N LYS A 353 3.42 -20.13 25.48
CA LYS A 353 2.38 -20.81 26.29
C LYS A 353 1.26 -21.43 25.46
N LEU A 354 1.30 -21.26 24.13
CA LEU A 354 0.17 -21.53 23.24
C LEU A 354 -0.41 -22.93 23.40
N ASP A 355 0.43 -23.95 23.21
CA ASP A 355 -0.02 -25.34 23.28
C ASP A 355 -0.19 -25.83 24.71
N LYS A 356 0.73 -25.42 25.60
CA LYS A 356 0.82 -25.94 26.98
C LYS A 356 -0.32 -25.42 27.86
N THR A 357 -0.82 -24.22 27.58
CA THR A 357 -1.83 -23.56 28.41
C THR A 357 -3.12 -23.36 27.62
N TYR A 358 -3.10 -22.56 26.55
CA TYR A 358 -4.34 -22.12 25.91
C TYR A 358 -5.01 -23.25 25.12
N ALA A 359 -4.29 -23.93 24.23
CA ALA A 359 -4.84 -25.01 23.41
C ALA A 359 -5.36 -26.18 24.26
N LYS A 360 -4.57 -26.62 25.25
CA LYS A 360 -4.94 -27.70 26.17
C LYS A 360 -6.17 -27.36 27.01
N SER A 361 -6.28 -26.12 27.52
CA SER A 361 -7.41 -25.73 28.38
C SER A 361 -8.77 -25.85 27.70
N LEU A 362 -8.83 -25.68 26.38
CA LEU A 362 -10.06 -25.75 25.59
C LEU A 362 -10.11 -27.00 24.69
N ASN A 363 -9.14 -27.90 24.79
CA ASN A 363 -8.99 -29.08 23.93
C ASN A 363 -9.14 -28.73 22.43
N LEU A 364 -8.31 -27.80 21.95
CA LEU A 364 -8.28 -27.32 20.57
C LEU A 364 -7.21 -28.05 19.75
N SER A 365 -7.49 -28.30 18.46
CA SER A 365 -6.46 -28.77 17.54
C SER A 365 -5.43 -27.67 17.25
N PRO A 366 -4.21 -28.03 16.82
CA PRO A 366 -3.18 -27.05 16.45
C PRO A 366 -3.68 -26.02 15.42
N ASP A 367 -4.31 -26.48 14.33
CA ASP A 367 -4.84 -25.59 13.28
C ASP A 367 -5.89 -24.61 13.83
N LYS A 368 -6.80 -25.11 14.68
CA LYS A 368 -7.86 -24.28 15.29
C LYS A 368 -7.25 -23.22 16.21
N THR A 369 -6.25 -23.62 16.99
CA THR A 369 -5.51 -22.74 17.91
C THR A 369 -4.83 -21.61 17.13
N CYS A 370 -4.16 -21.94 16.03
CA CYS A 370 -3.50 -20.94 15.17
C CYS A 370 -4.49 -20.01 14.48
N ASN A 371 -5.59 -20.54 13.97
CA ASN A 371 -6.65 -19.70 13.41
C ASN A 371 -7.15 -18.72 14.46
N TYR A 372 -7.51 -19.17 15.65
CA TYR A 372 -8.01 -18.29 16.70
C TYR A 372 -6.96 -17.22 17.07
N LEU A 373 -5.70 -17.58 17.24
CA LEU A 373 -4.64 -16.62 17.51
C LEU A 373 -4.53 -15.56 16.40
N ASN A 374 -4.56 -15.96 15.12
CA ASN A 374 -4.49 -15.05 13.98
C ASN A 374 -5.66 -14.06 13.93
N TYR A 375 -6.90 -14.53 14.11
CA TYR A 375 -8.07 -13.64 14.08
C TYR A 375 -8.22 -12.79 15.35
N TRP A 376 -7.68 -13.23 16.49
CA TRP A 376 -7.51 -12.38 17.68
C TRP A 376 -6.50 -11.26 17.39
N LEU A 377 -5.37 -11.60 16.75
CA LEU A 377 -4.36 -10.63 16.39
C LEU A 377 -4.90 -9.59 15.39
N TYR A 378 -5.71 -10.00 14.41
CA TYR A 378 -6.35 -9.08 13.47
C TYR A 378 -7.18 -8.02 14.19
N ASP A 379 -7.87 -8.37 15.28
CA ASP A 379 -8.58 -7.41 16.13
C ASP A 379 -7.61 -6.41 16.79
N LYS A 380 -6.50 -6.89 17.35
CA LYS A 380 -5.52 -6.03 18.02
C LYS A 380 -4.84 -5.08 17.05
N LEU A 381 -4.39 -5.58 15.90
CA LEU A 381 -3.78 -4.77 14.84
C LEU A 381 -4.76 -3.74 14.26
N LYS A 382 -6.04 -4.09 14.10
CA LYS A 382 -7.09 -3.16 13.64
C LYS A 382 -7.32 -1.99 14.61
N ASN A 383 -7.11 -2.21 15.92
CA ASN A 383 -7.36 -1.22 16.97
C ASN A 383 -6.15 -0.33 17.26
N ILE A 384 -4.94 -0.77 16.91
CA ILE A 384 -3.79 0.13 16.74
C ILE A 384 -4.08 0.96 15.48
N ASP A 385 -3.80 2.27 15.46
CA ASP A 385 -3.91 3.11 14.25
C ASP A 385 -2.78 2.79 13.24
N ALA A 386 -2.52 1.49 13.06
CA ALA A 386 -1.45 0.93 12.28
C ALA A 386 -1.76 1.03 10.78
N THR A 387 -0.78 1.51 10.03
CA THR A 387 -0.76 1.43 8.57
C THR A 387 -0.58 -0.03 8.11
N PRO A 388 -0.95 -0.37 6.87
CA PRO A 388 -0.51 -1.59 6.20
C PRO A 388 0.98 -1.92 6.40
N CYS A 389 1.85 -0.91 6.46
CA CYS A 389 3.28 -1.09 6.66
C CYS A 389 3.67 -1.44 8.09
N ASP A 390 3.02 -0.83 9.09
CA ASP A 390 3.15 -1.25 10.49
C ASP A 390 2.76 -2.73 10.66
N ILE A 391 1.65 -3.14 10.02
CA ILE A 391 1.14 -4.52 10.05
C ILE A 391 2.09 -5.49 9.34
N GLU A 392 2.65 -5.09 8.20
CA GLU A 392 3.60 -5.92 7.45
C GLU A 392 4.88 -6.15 8.25
N ILE A 393 5.42 -5.12 8.91
CA ILE A 393 6.57 -5.25 9.82
C ILE A 393 6.26 -6.16 11.00
N PHE A 394 5.06 -6.05 11.58
CA PHE A 394 4.66 -6.97 12.65
C PHE A 394 4.76 -8.44 12.20
N TYR A 395 4.23 -8.79 11.02
CA TYR A 395 4.31 -10.15 10.50
C TYR A 395 5.73 -10.58 10.12
N PHE A 396 6.56 -9.64 9.64
CA PHE A 396 7.99 -9.89 9.43
C PHE A 396 8.68 -10.32 10.73
N LEU A 397 8.47 -9.54 11.80
CA LEU A 397 9.06 -9.81 13.10
C LEU A 397 8.58 -11.14 13.68
N TRP A 398 7.28 -11.44 13.56
CA TRP A 398 6.72 -12.74 13.90
C TRP A 398 7.44 -13.86 13.14
N HIS A 399 7.49 -13.79 11.81
CA HIS A 399 8.11 -14.82 10.99
C HIS A 399 9.57 -15.04 11.38
N GLN A 400 10.33 -13.96 11.55
CA GLN A 400 11.73 -14.04 11.98
C GLN A 400 11.86 -14.75 13.33
N TYR A 401 11.05 -14.37 14.32
CA TYR A 401 11.08 -14.99 15.64
C TYR A 401 10.75 -16.50 15.59
N VAL A 402 9.75 -16.90 14.80
CA VAL A 402 9.41 -18.32 14.62
C VAL A 402 10.57 -19.08 13.97
N MET A 403 11.22 -18.51 12.95
CA MET A 403 12.37 -19.14 12.29
C MET A 403 13.60 -19.28 13.20
N ASP A 404 13.83 -18.29 14.06
CA ASP A 404 14.96 -18.31 15.01
C ASP A 404 14.73 -19.29 16.19
N ASN A 405 13.47 -19.67 16.46
CA ASN A 405 13.10 -20.56 17.56
C ASN A 405 12.57 -21.91 17.04
N LYS A 406 13.46 -22.89 16.89
CA LYS A 406 13.13 -24.21 16.32
C LYS A 406 11.98 -24.96 17.01
N ASP A 407 11.78 -24.73 18.31
CA ASP A 407 10.67 -25.30 19.08
C ASP A 407 9.29 -24.68 18.74
N ILE A 408 9.29 -23.57 18.00
CA ILE A 408 8.13 -22.80 17.57
C ILE A 408 7.90 -22.92 16.05
N ILE A 409 8.86 -23.46 15.27
CA ILE A 409 8.82 -23.50 13.78
C ILE A 409 7.52 -24.09 13.19
N ASN A 410 6.82 -24.95 13.93
CA ASN A 410 5.53 -25.53 13.52
C ASN A 410 4.29 -24.81 14.08
N LYS A 411 4.44 -23.67 14.75
CA LYS A 411 3.36 -22.92 15.41
C LYS A 411 2.97 -21.71 14.58
N CYS A 412 1.79 -21.82 13.95
CA CYS A 412 1.02 -20.67 13.46
C CYS A 412 1.80 -19.75 12.51
N ASN A 413 2.76 -20.29 11.76
CA ASN A 413 3.51 -19.49 10.80
C ASN A 413 2.57 -19.11 9.65
N ASN A 414 2.42 -17.80 9.42
CA ASN A 414 1.73 -17.31 8.24
C ASN A 414 2.80 -16.92 7.22
N GLU A 415 3.11 -17.84 6.31
CA GLU A 415 4.15 -17.67 5.27
C GLU A 415 3.90 -16.47 4.35
N LYS A 416 2.70 -15.88 4.41
CA LYS A 416 2.30 -14.77 3.56
C LYS A 416 2.17 -13.51 4.42
N SER A 417 3.27 -12.76 4.51
CA SER A 417 3.31 -11.42 5.11
C SER A 417 2.56 -10.43 4.24
N TYR A 418 1.34 -10.07 4.62
CA TYR A 418 0.55 -9.06 3.92
C TYR A 418 0.46 -7.79 4.76
N GLY A 419 0.75 -6.64 4.13
CA GLY A 419 0.36 -5.35 4.67
C GLY A 419 -1.16 -5.18 4.56
N PHE A 420 -1.92 -5.77 5.49
CA PHE A 420 -3.37 -5.69 5.45
C PHE A 420 -3.86 -4.31 5.84
N SER A 421 -4.93 -3.83 5.22
CA SER A 421 -5.64 -2.64 5.71
C SER A 421 -6.49 -2.95 6.94
N LYS A 422 -6.80 -1.92 7.75
CA LYS A 422 -7.75 -2.03 8.86
C LYS A 422 -9.10 -2.63 8.44
N LYS A 423 -9.57 -2.27 7.24
CA LYS A 423 -10.81 -2.81 6.65
C LYS A 423 -10.66 -4.29 6.31
N GLU A 424 -9.52 -4.70 5.75
CA GLU A 424 -9.21 -6.11 5.45
C GLU A 424 -9.19 -6.95 6.74
N LEU A 425 -8.43 -6.54 7.75
CA LEU A 425 -8.39 -7.22 9.05
C LEU A 425 -9.79 -7.37 9.67
N GLY A 426 -10.57 -6.30 9.66
CA GLY A 426 -11.95 -6.31 10.18
C GLY A 426 -12.87 -7.25 9.40
N ASN A 427 -12.80 -7.25 8.07
CA ASN A 427 -13.63 -8.13 7.23
C ASN A 427 -13.24 -9.60 7.38
N LYS A 428 -11.94 -9.89 7.49
CA LYS A 428 -11.41 -11.24 7.72
C LYS A 428 -11.94 -11.82 9.03
N LYS A 429 -11.78 -11.06 10.11
CA LYS A 429 -12.28 -11.43 11.43
C LYS A 429 -13.79 -11.67 11.44
N LYS A 430 -14.56 -10.75 10.87
CA LYS A 430 -16.03 -10.89 10.74
C LYS A 430 -16.46 -12.20 10.12
N LEU A 431 -15.89 -12.53 8.96
CA LEU A 431 -16.29 -13.71 8.22
C LEU A 431 -15.90 -14.97 8.99
N PHE A 432 -14.71 -14.99 9.60
CA PHE A 432 -14.25 -16.12 10.40
C PHE A 432 -15.09 -16.32 11.67
N ASP A 433 -15.29 -15.26 12.46
CA ASP A 433 -16.09 -15.32 13.69
C ASP A 433 -17.51 -15.83 13.38
N PHE A 434 -18.13 -15.36 12.29
CA PHE A 434 -19.42 -15.88 11.84
C PHE A 434 -19.41 -17.39 11.61
N LEU A 435 -18.38 -17.92 10.94
CA LEU A 435 -18.28 -19.36 10.65
C LEU A 435 -18.17 -20.19 11.94
N GLU A 436 -17.54 -19.66 12.98
CA GLU A 436 -17.46 -20.31 14.30
C GLU A 436 -18.81 -20.31 15.02
N TYR A 437 -19.57 -19.23 14.92
CA TYR A 437 -20.89 -19.11 15.57
C TYR A 437 -22.04 -19.72 14.76
N TYR A 438 -21.83 -20.04 13.47
CA TYR A 438 -22.92 -20.41 12.56
C TYR A 438 -23.73 -21.62 13.04
N ASN A 439 -23.09 -22.64 13.59
CA ASN A 439 -23.80 -23.83 14.07
C ASN A 439 -24.78 -23.51 15.21
N GLU A 440 -24.37 -22.67 16.18
CA GLU A 440 -25.26 -22.24 17.26
C GLU A 440 -26.39 -21.35 16.74
N ILE A 441 -26.07 -20.43 15.82
CA ILE A 441 -27.08 -19.58 15.15
C ILE A 441 -28.10 -20.45 14.41
N LYS A 442 -27.63 -21.49 13.73
CA LYS A 442 -28.47 -22.44 12.97
C LYS A 442 -29.40 -23.22 13.87
N GLU A 443 -28.94 -23.71 15.02
CA GLU A 443 -29.83 -24.38 15.98
C GLU A 443 -30.90 -23.41 16.50
N LYS A 444 -30.53 -22.16 16.76
CA LYS A 444 -31.51 -21.11 17.11
C LYS A 444 -32.52 -20.82 16.01
N LEU A 445 -32.14 -20.86 14.73
CA LEU A 445 -33.07 -20.67 13.63
C LEU A 445 -34.17 -21.74 13.55
N LYS A 446 -33.83 -22.98 13.94
CA LYS A 446 -34.76 -24.12 13.93
C LYS A 446 -35.70 -24.17 15.13
N GLU A 447 -35.46 -23.36 16.17
CA GLU A 447 -36.32 -23.33 17.35
C GLU A 447 -37.73 -22.80 16.99
N ASP A 448 -38.75 -23.60 17.27
CA ASP A 448 -40.15 -23.20 17.09
C ASP A 448 -40.47 -21.95 17.92
N ASN A 449 -41.22 -21.02 17.33
CA ASN A 449 -41.59 -19.74 17.95
C ASN A 449 -40.40 -18.86 18.40
N ASN A 450 -39.21 -19.03 17.81
CA ASN A 450 -38.09 -18.14 18.09
C ASN A 450 -38.40 -16.71 17.61
N LYS A 451 -38.73 -15.83 18.58
CA LYS A 451 -39.00 -14.40 18.36
C LYS A 451 -37.85 -13.65 17.67
N ASN A 452 -36.66 -14.25 17.62
CA ASN A 452 -35.40 -13.62 17.16
C ASN A 452 -34.96 -14.10 15.78
N LYS A 453 -35.73 -15.01 15.18
CA LYS A 453 -35.47 -15.58 13.85
C LYS A 453 -35.16 -14.50 12.81
N LYS A 454 -35.95 -13.41 12.79
CA LYS A 454 -35.76 -12.28 11.88
C LYS A 454 -34.38 -11.62 12.02
N SER A 455 -33.90 -11.43 13.25
CA SER A 455 -32.58 -10.83 13.52
C SER A 455 -31.43 -11.73 13.07
N TYR A 456 -31.53 -13.03 13.31
CA TYR A 456 -30.55 -14.00 12.79
C TYR A 456 -30.50 -13.99 11.26
N CYS A 457 -31.67 -13.97 10.61
CA CYS A 457 -31.76 -13.88 9.15
C CYS A 457 -31.10 -12.61 8.60
N TYR A 458 -31.28 -11.46 9.25
CA TYR A 458 -30.61 -10.22 8.84
C TYR A 458 -29.10 -10.28 9.00
N TYR A 459 -28.61 -10.82 10.12
CA TYR A 459 -27.18 -10.97 10.33
C TYR A 459 -26.55 -11.93 9.30
N ILE A 460 -27.15 -13.08 9.05
CA ILE A 460 -26.67 -14.01 8.02
C ILE A 460 -26.65 -13.30 6.66
N ARG A 461 -27.68 -12.53 6.33
CA ARG A 461 -27.71 -11.76 5.09
C ARG A 461 -26.55 -10.77 5.00
N SER A 462 -26.26 -10.00 6.04
CA SER A 462 -25.15 -9.04 6.00
C SER A 462 -23.80 -9.74 5.83
N ILE A 463 -23.63 -10.94 6.39
CA ILE A 463 -22.43 -11.75 6.17
C ILE A 463 -22.33 -12.25 4.72
N PHE A 464 -23.42 -12.68 4.09
CA PHE A 464 -23.42 -13.05 2.67
C PHE A 464 -23.12 -11.84 1.76
N GLU A 465 -23.58 -10.64 2.13
CA GLU A 465 -23.23 -9.39 1.44
C GLU A 465 -21.74 -9.06 1.62
N LEU A 466 -21.18 -9.25 2.84
CA LEU A 466 -19.76 -9.13 3.10
C LEU A 466 -18.94 -10.13 2.28
N TYR A 467 -19.36 -11.39 2.20
CA TYR A 467 -18.71 -12.40 1.36
C TYR A 467 -18.68 -11.97 -0.11
N LYS A 468 -19.79 -11.47 -0.67
CA LYS A 468 -19.83 -10.94 -2.05
C LYS A 468 -18.88 -9.76 -2.24
N TYR A 469 -18.84 -8.83 -1.27
CA TYR A 469 -17.87 -7.74 -1.28
C TYR A 469 -16.44 -8.28 -1.30
N MET A 470 -16.13 -9.26 -0.45
CA MET A 470 -14.79 -9.87 -0.37
C MET A 470 -14.43 -10.57 -1.67
N VAL A 471 -15.35 -11.33 -2.30
CA VAL A 471 -15.13 -11.94 -3.63
C VAL A 471 -14.79 -10.88 -4.68
N HIS A 472 -15.54 -9.78 -4.73
CA HIS A 472 -15.31 -8.71 -5.71
C HIS A 472 -13.99 -7.97 -5.49
N ASN A 473 -13.53 -7.85 -4.24
CA ASN A 473 -12.34 -7.10 -3.85
C ASN A 473 -11.14 -8.02 -3.51
N ASN A 474 -11.06 -9.23 -4.09
CA ASN A 474 -9.99 -10.20 -3.83
C ASN A 474 -8.94 -10.28 -4.96
N SER A 475 -8.73 -9.20 -5.72
CA SER A 475 -7.79 -9.22 -6.86
C SER A 475 -6.35 -9.52 -6.45
N SER A 476 -5.97 -9.14 -5.23
CA SER A 476 -4.65 -9.36 -4.65
C SER A 476 -4.61 -10.51 -3.64
N GLN A 477 -5.64 -11.38 -3.69
CA GLN A 477 -5.76 -12.63 -2.93
C GLN A 477 -5.79 -12.48 -1.41
N GLU A 478 -6.07 -11.29 -0.88
CA GLU A 478 -6.11 -11.02 0.56
C GLU A 478 -7.08 -11.93 1.31
N TYR A 479 -8.26 -12.18 0.77
CA TYR A 479 -9.35 -12.92 1.41
C TYR A 479 -9.39 -14.41 1.05
N THR A 480 -8.33 -14.94 0.44
CA THR A 480 -8.35 -16.30 -0.14
C THR A 480 -8.74 -17.38 0.86
N GLU A 481 -8.18 -17.36 2.07
CA GLU A 481 -8.51 -18.36 3.10
C GLU A 481 -9.93 -18.21 3.62
N GLU A 482 -10.37 -16.98 3.91
CA GLU A 482 -11.72 -16.73 4.42
C GLU A 482 -12.79 -17.14 3.40
N LEU A 483 -12.57 -16.83 2.11
CA LEU A 483 -13.46 -17.23 1.03
C LEU A 483 -13.50 -18.76 0.86
N ARG A 484 -12.36 -19.44 1.00
CA ARG A 484 -12.27 -20.91 0.94
C ARG A 484 -13.06 -21.55 2.08
N LEU A 485 -12.89 -21.07 3.32
CA LEU A 485 -13.62 -21.56 4.50
C LEU A 485 -15.13 -21.33 4.37
N PHE A 486 -15.53 -20.16 3.89
CA PHE A 486 -16.93 -19.83 3.67
C PHE A 486 -17.56 -20.76 2.62
N ARG A 487 -16.91 -20.93 1.47
CA ARG A 487 -17.36 -21.87 0.43
C ARG A 487 -17.47 -23.29 0.96
N LYS A 488 -16.46 -23.78 1.70
CA LYS A 488 -16.53 -25.13 2.29
C LYS A 488 -17.78 -25.32 3.16
N SER A 489 -18.23 -24.26 3.84
CA SER A 489 -19.38 -24.30 4.73
C SER A 489 -20.73 -24.20 4.01
N PHE A 490 -20.81 -23.50 2.86
CA PHE A 490 -22.08 -23.16 2.21
C PHE A 490 -22.24 -23.61 0.75
N LEU A 491 -21.20 -24.16 0.10
CA LEU A 491 -21.24 -24.58 -1.31
C LEU A 491 -22.11 -25.84 -1.53
N GLY A 492 -22.56 -26.50 -0.46
CA GLY A 492 -23.55 -27.58 -0.52
C GLY A 492 -25.00 -27.06 -0.50
N ASN A 493 -25.85 -27.61 -1.37
CA ASN A 493 -27.27 -27.21 -1.48
C ASN A 493 -28.05 -27.31 -0.16
N LYS A 494 -27.64 -28.20 0.76
CA LYS A 494 -28.35 -28.45 2.02
C LYS A 494 -28.39 -27.22 2.94
N GLU A 495 -27.25 -26.55 3.17
CA GLU A 495 -27.21 -25.37 4.05
C GLU A 495 -27.96 -24.20 3.44
N LEU A 496 -27.76 -23.95 2.13
CA LEU A 496 -28.47 -22.88 1.44
C LEU A 496 -29.98 -23.12 1.39
N HIS A 497 -30.42 -24.36 1.24
CA HIS A 497 -31.84 -24.71 1.27
C HIS A 497 -32.45 -24.50 2.66
N LEU A 498 -31.75 -24.92 3.72
CA LEU A 498 -32.17 -24.64 5.09
C LEU A 498 -32.33 -23.14 5.32
N LEU A 499 -31.33 -22.35 4.94
CA LEU A 499 -31.42 -20.89 5.09
C LEU A 499 -32.55 -20.28 4.28
N LYS A 500 -32.84 -20.77 3.07
CA LYS A 500 -33.98 -20.29 2.28
C LYS A 500 -35.33 -20.59 2.93
N ASN A 501 -35.44 -21.74 3.59
CA ASN A 501 -36.66 -22.13 4.31
C ASN A 501 -36.84 -21.32 5.60
N GLU A 502 -35.78 -21.20 6.40
CA GLU A 502 -35.84 -20.51 7.69
C GLU A 502 -35.84 -18.98 7.54
N CYS A 503 -35.30 -18.47 6.43
CA CYS A 503 -35.15 -17.04 6.15
C CYS A 503 -35.67 -16.70 4.74
N PRO A 504 -36.99 -16.79 4.49
CA PRO A 504 -37.55 -16.63 3.16
C PRO A 504 -37.39 -15.21 2.61
N GLY A 505 -37.25 -15.10 1.28
CA GLY A 505 -37.11 -13.82 0.56
C GLY A 505 -35.70 -13.18 0.62
N LEU A 506 -34.74 -13.82 1.30
CA LEU A 506 -33.36 -13.36 1.39
C LEU A 506 -32.50 -14.19 0.43
N GLY A 507 -32.06 -13.59 -0.67
CA GLY A 507 -31.34 -14.27 -1.75
C GLY A 507 -29.91 -14.69 -1.40
N PHE A 508 -29.75 -15.78 -0.67
CA PHE A 508 -28.45 -16.38 -0.34
C PHE A 508 -27.83 -17.10 -1.54
N ARG A 509 -26.62 -16.69 -1.94
CA ARG A 509 -25.81 -17.27 -3.02
C ARG A 509 -24.32 -17.14 -2.68
N VAL A 510 -23.53 -18.15 -3.06
CA VAL A 510 -22.09 -18.31 -2.76
C VAL A 510 -21.29 -18.36 -4.04
#